data_AF-A0A1Q9ANA6-F1
#
_entry.id   AF-A0A1Q9ANA6-F1
#
_cell.length_a   1.000
_cell.length_b   1.000
_cell.length_c   1.000
_cell.angle_alpha   90.00
_cell.angle_beta   90.00
_cell.angle_gamma   90.00
#
_symmetry.space_group_name_H-M   'P 1'
#
loop_
_entity.id
_entity.type
_entity.pdbx_description
1 polymer ?
#
loop_
_entity_poly.entity_id
_entity_poly.type
_entity_poly.pdbx_seq_one_letter_code
_entity_poly.pdbx_strand_id
1 'polypeptide(L)'
;MTDGQALRAVAALDFPDLSPGAVEGAPPVMRMVAPAELWVDESYQRGLSERSVRLIRKIVSEWSWAAFKPPVVVEVDGRLNVIDGQHTAIGAVTHGGIPAIPVMVIAAPKRETRASAFVRHNRDRISVTSTQLHAALVSAGDEDALTVDQVCARAGVKILKHPPSMARFAVGETLAVSVISGLVNRRHARGAREVLEVCVKAGAAPVSAALIRAVEHLLHSAEYKGEIDAERIAVVISAQMSTLFSEAQRFGHERKMPLWRALASVIYLNRKRVRHG
;
A
#
# COMPACT_ATOMS: atom_id res chain seq x y z
N MET A 1 -27.77 9.78 4.34
CA MET A 1 -28.06 8.47 4.98
C MET A 1 -26.80 8.07 5.71
N THR A 2 -26.81 8.16 7.04
CA THR A 2 -25.69 7.77 7.90
C THR A 2 -25.53 6.26 7.82
N ASP A 3 -24.46 5.81 7.17
CA ASP A 3 -24.06 4.42 7.13
C ASP A 3 -23.74 4.01 8.58
N GLY A 4 -24.69 3.36 9.25
CA GLY A 4 -24.57 2.95 10.64
C GLY A 4 -23.44 1.93 10.75
N GLN A 5 -22.30 2.37 11.27
CA GLN A 5 -21.13 1.50 11.36
C GLN A 5 -21.48 0.31 12.26
N ALA A 6 -21.49 -0.89 11.71
CA ALA A 6 -21.75 -2.12 12.45
C ALA A 6 -20.60 -2.36 13.44
N LEU A 7 -20.80 -1.97 14.70
CA LEU A 7 -19.84 -2.22 15.78
C LEU A 7 -20.03 -3.64 16.30
N ARG A 8 -18.94 -4.39 16.42
CA ARG A 8 -18.91 -5.70 17.08
C ARG A 8 -17.97 -5.64 18.27
N ALA A 9 -18.41 -6.17 19.42
CA ALA A 9 -17.55 -6.34 20.57
C ALA A 9 -16.43 -7.35 20.29
N VAL A 10 -15.25 -7.13 20.88
CA VAL A 10 -14.15 -8.11 20.85
C VAL A 10 -14.63 -9.37 21.56
N ALA A 11 -14.51 -10.51 20.89
CA ALA A 11 -14.91 -11.82 21.41
C ALA A 11 -13.81 -12.84 21.14
N ALA A 12 -13.70 -13.85 22.00
CA ALA A 12 -12.75 -14.94 21.83
C ALA A 12 -13.02 -15.70 20.51
N LEU A 13 -11.94 -16.22 19.92
CA LEU A 13 -12.00 -17.19 18.83
C LEU A 13 -11.77 -18.59 19.42
N ASP A 14 -12.45 -19.58 18.87
CA ASP A 14 -12.29 -20.97 19.28
C ASP A 14 -11.23 -21.64 18.39
N PHE A 15 -10.14 -22.09 19.01
CA PHE A 15 -9.01 -22.76 18.37
C PHE A 15 -8.80 -24.12 19.05
N PRO A 16 -9.51 -25.19 18.64
CA PRO A 16 -9.52 -26.47 19.34
C PRO A 16 -8.17 -27.21 19.30
N ASP A 17 -7.27 -26.81 18.41
CA ASP A 17 -5.94 -27.34 18.21
C ASP A 17 -4.83 -26.54 18.94
N LEU A 18 -5.20 -25.50 19.70
CA LEU A 18 -4.25 -24.57 20.30
C LEU A 18 -4.34 -24.54 21.82
N SER A 19 -3.23 -24.82 22.48
CA SER A 19 -3.05 -24.54 23.91
C SER A 19 -2.50 -23.12 24.09
N PRO A 20 -3.12 -22.26 24.93
CA PRO A 20 -2.56 -20.95 25.25
C PRO A 20 -1.16 -21.06 25.84
N GLY A 21 -0.27 -20.14 25.46
CA GLY A 21 1.04 -20.01 26.09
C GLY A 21 0.92 -19.55 27.55
N ALA A 22 1.89 -19.93 28.39
CA ALA A 22 1.96 -19.46 29.76
C ALA A 22 2.09 -17.92 29.81
N VAL A 23 1.38 -17.29 30.74
CA VAL A 23 1.51 -15.85 31.00
C VAL A 23 2.72 -15.64 31.91
N GLU A 24 3.82 -15.17 31.33
CA GLU A 24 5.06 -14.91 32.05
C GLU A 24 5.38 -13.41 32.13
N GLY A 25 6.01 -12.99 33.22
CA GLY A 25 6.45 -11.62 33.44
C GLY A 25 5.35 -10.66 33.90
N ALA A 26 5.71 -9.38 34.02
CA ALA A 26 4.79 -8.30 34.38
C ALA A 26 4.22 -7.64 33.11
N PRO A 27 2.97 -7.14 33.15
CA PRO A 27 2.42 -6.38 32.03
C PRO A 27 3.21 -5.08 31.80
N PRO A 28 3.24 -4.55 30.57
CA PRO A 28 3.84 -3.25 30.30
C PRO A 28 3.17 -2.12 31.08
N VAL A 29 3.94 -1.08 31.40
CA VAL A 29 3.45 0.12 32.10
C VAL A 29 3.56 1.33 31.19
N MET A 30 2.53 2.19 31.20
CA MET A 30 2.57 3.47 30.49
C MET A 30 3.24 4.53 31.36
N ARG A 31 4.24 5.23 30.82
CA ARG A 31 4.93 6.35 31.50
C ARG A 31 4.96 7.58 30.59
N MET A 32 4.71 8.77 31.14
CA MET A 32 4.99 10.03 30.45
C MET A 32 6.47 10.37 30.66
N VAL A 33 7.20 10.57 29.57
CA VAL A 33 8.64 10.83 29.62
C VAL A 33 9.00 11.97 28.68
N ALA A 34 10.04 12.73 29.03
CA ALA A 34 10.59 13.71 28.10
C ALA A 34 11.20 12.96 26.91
N PRO A 35 10.84 13.29 25.65
CA PRO A 35 11.35 12.57 24.49
C PRO A 35 12.89 12.56 24.40
N ALA A 36 13.54 13.60 24.94
CA ALA A 36 14.99 13.74 24.98
C ALA A 36 15.70 12.79 25.98
N GLU A 37 14.96 12.14 26.89
CA GLU A 37 15.49 11.14 27.82
C GLU A 37 15.55 9.73 27.20
N LEU A 38 14.99 9.57 25.99
CA LEU A 38 14.97 8.30 25.27
C LEU A 38 16.27 8.08 24.50
N TRP A 39 16.78 6.85 24.57
CA TRP A 39 18.02 6.42 23.94
C TRP A 39 17.74 5.43 22.81
N VAL A 40 18.53 5.50 21.73
CA VAL A 40 18.47 4.55 20.63
C VAL A 40 19.81 3.80 20.59
N ASP A 41 19.75 2.47 20.60
CA ASP A 41 20.93 1.62 20.47
C ASP A 41 21.27 1.43 18.98
N GLU A 42 22.34 2.10 18.53
CA GLU A 42 22.82 2.06 17.14
C GLU A 42 23.35 0.68 16.72
N SER A 43 23.69 -0.20 17.67
CA SER A 43 24.12 -1.57 17.35
C SER A 43 22.98 -2.44 16.82
N TYR A 44 21.73 -2.05 17.09
CA TYR A 44 20.52 -2.76 16.68
C TYR A 44 19.67 -2.01 15.65
N GLN A 45 19.67 -0.68 15.68
CA GLN A 45 18.84 0.15 14.80
C GLN A 45 19.70 0.81 13.71
N ARG A 46 19.37 0.53 12.45
CA ARG A 46 20.03 1.16 11.29
C ARG A 46 19.92 2.68 11.38
N GLY A 47 20.99 3.38 11.01
CA GLY A 47 21.00 4.84 10.88
C GLY A 47 19.84 5.37 10.02
N LEU A 48 19.50 6.64 10.22
CA LEU A 48 18.35 7.27 9.55
C LEU A 48 18.55 7.30 8.03
N SER A 49 17.79 6.48 7.31
CA SER A 49 17.67 6.56 5.85
C SER A 49 16.98 7.86 5.42
N GLU A 50 17.11 8.26 4.15
CA GLU A 50 16.34 9.38 3.61
C GLU A 50 14.84 9.23 3.80
N ARG A 51 14.32 7.99 3.71
CA ARG A 51 12.91 7.69 3.95
C ARG A 51 12.53 7.96 5.40
N SER A 52 13.40 7.59 6.35
CA SER A 52 13.23 7.88 7.77
C SER A 52 13.17 9.39 8.01
N VAL A 53 14.07 10.15 7.38
CA VAL A 53 14.09 11.61 7.48
C VAL A 53 12.82 12.23 6.92
N ARG A 54 12.32 11.77 5.75
CA ARG A 54 11.05 12.24 5.19
C ARG A 54 9.86 11.96 6.13
N LEU A 55 9.84 10.77 6.75
CA LEU A 55 8.80 10.43 7.73
C LEU A 55 8.87 11.32 8.97
N ILE A 56 10.06 11.55 9.52
CA ILE A 56 10.25 12.44 10.67
C ILE A 56 9.79 13.86 10.34
N ARG A 57 10.15 14.41 9.18
CA ARG A 57 9.67 15.73 8.74
C ARG A 57 8.14 15.78 8.73
N LYS A 58 7.48 14.74 8.22
CA LYS A 58 6.02 14.64 8.20
C LYS A 58 5.43 14.60 9.62
N ILE A 59 5.98 13.78 10.50
CA ILE A 59 5.55 13.69 11.91
C ILE A 59 5.67 15.07 12.60
N VAL A 60 6.75 15.79 12.33
CA VAL A 60 6.98 17.14 12.88
C VAL A 60 5.97 18.15 12.32
N SER A 61 5.75 18.17 11.01
CA SER A 61 4.86 19.18 10.39
C SER A 61 3.37 18.89 10.60
N GLU A 62 2.99 17.63 10.81
CA GLU A 62 1.61 17.16 10.90
C GLU A 62 1.34 16.42 12.21
N TRP A 63 1.98 16.84 13.31
CA TRP A 63 1.83 16.14 14.60
C TRP A 63 0.35 16.01 14.99
N SER A 64 -0.07 14.79 15.30
CA SER A 64 -1.44 14.49 15.71
C SER A 64 -1.46 13.40 16.78
N TRP A 65 -2.01 13.74 17.95
CA TRP A 65 -2.24 12.78 19.03
C TRP A 65 -3.20 11.66 18.62
N ALA A 66 -4.10 11.90 17.66
CA ALA A 66 -5.00 10.87 17.13
C ALA A 66 -4.26 9.83 16.26
N ALA A 67 -3.14 10.21 15.65
CA ALA A 67 -2.27 9.31 14.87
C ALA A 67 -1.10 8.74 15.70
N PHE A 68 -0.95 9.19 16.95
CA PHE A 68 0.17 8.85 17.81
C PHE A 68 0.11 7.39 18.27
N LYS A 69 1.21 6.66 18.08
CA LYS A 69 1.44 5.34 18.68
C LYS A 69 2.57 5.48 19.71
N PRO A 70 2.34 5.15 21.00
CA PRO A 70 3.39 5.17 22.02
C PRO A 70 4.63 4.37 21.62
N PRO A 71 5.84 4.95 21.73
CA PRO A 71 7.07 4.17 21.62
C PRO A 71 7.13 3.05 22.66
N VAL A 72 7.72 1.92 22.27
CA VAL A 72 7.98 0.79 23.18
C VAL A 72 9.42 0.90 23.65
N VAL A 73 9.61 0.93 24.96
CA VAL A 73 10.92 1.15 25.58
C VAL A 73 11.22 0.08 26.63
N VAL A 74 12.49 -0.09 26.92
CA VAL A 74 12.99 -0.95 28.01
C VAL A 74 13.97 -0.15 28.85
N GLU A 75 13.92 -0.36 30.16
CA GLU A 75 14.88 0.24 31.06
C GLU A 75 16.12 -0.66 31.19
N VAL A 76 17.29 -0.11 30.86
CA VAL A 76 18.60 -0.79 30.94
C VAL A 76 19.56 0.19 31.58
N ASP A 77 20.21 -0.22 32.68
CA ASP A 77 21.17 0.58 33.43
C ASP A 77 20.64 2.00 33.78
N GLY A 78 19.37 2.07 34.17
CA GLY A 78 18.68 3.32 34.52
C GLY A 78 18.31 4.22 33.32
N ARG A 79 18.46 3.73 32.08
CA ARG A 79 18.13 4.48 30.86
C ARG A 79 17.02 3.81 30.07
N LEU A 80 16.15 4.65 29.48
CA LEU A 80 15.09 4.19 28.60
C LEU A 80 15.60 4.02 27.18
N ASN A 81 15.72 2.78 26.75
CA ASN A 81 16.13 2.43 25.40
C ASN A 81 14.91 2.13 24.55
N VAL A 82 14.80 2.81 23.41
CA VAL A 82 13.72 2.63 22.43
C VAL A 82 13.92 1.31 21.70
N ILE A 83 12.90 0.45 21.76
CA ILE A 83 12.82 -0.79 20.99
C ILE A 83 12.03 -0.53 19.70
N ASP A 84 10.87 0.12 19.79
CA ASP A 84 10.02 0.49 18.66
C ASP A 84 9.55 1.95 18.81
N GLY A 85 9.35 2.65 17.68
CA GLY A 85 8.88 4.04 17.66
C GLY A 85 9.96 5.13 17.62
N GLN A 86 11.18 4.81 17.18
CA GLN A 86 12.27 5.79 17.07
C GLN A 86 11.90 7.07 16.29
N HIS A 87 11.15 6.97 15.19
CA HIS A 87 10.78 8.15 14.37
C HIS A 87 9.82 9.06 15.12
N THR A 88 8.91 8.50 15.92
CA THR A 88 7.99 9.27 16.78
C THR A 88 8.77 9.98 17.89
N ALA A 89 9.71 9.29 18.55
CA ALA A 89 10.55 9.90 19.58
C ALA A 89 11.39 11.06 19.01
N ILE A 90 12.09 10.83 17.90
CA ILE A 90 12.88 11.87 17.22
C ILE A 90 11.99 13.01 16.75
N GLY A 91 10.82 12.70 16.16
CA GLY A 91 9.85 13.71 15.73
C GLY A 91 9.34 14.56 16.89
N ALA A 92 9.04 13.95 18.04
CA ALA A 92 8.61 14.68 19.24
C ALA A 92 9.69 15.64 19.76
N VAL A 93 10.96 15.16 19.85
CA VAL A 93 12.10 16.03 20.19
C VAL A 93 12.24 17.17 19.19
N THR A 94 12.21 16.84 17.89
CA THR A 94 12.46 17.80 16.79
C THR A 94 11.36 18.84 16.67
N HIS A 95 10.11 18.48 16.99
CA HIS A 95 8.99 19.42 17.04
C HIS A 95 9.22 20.55 18.06
N GLY A 96 9.97 20.29 19.14
CA GLY A 96 10.35 21.29 20.16
C GLY A 96 9.20 21.73 21.09
N GLY A 97 7.95 21.63 20.67
CA GLY A 97 6.76 21.97 21.46
C GLY A 97 6.12 20.83 22.27
N ILE A 98 6.77 19.67 22.41
CA ILE A 98 6.18 18.48 23.06
C ILE A 98 7.03 18.10 24.28
N PRO A 99 6.61 18.49 25.51
CA PRO A 99 7.45 18.32 26.70
C PRO A 99 7.52 16.86 27.17
N ALA A 100 6.46 16.08 26.94
CA ALA A 100 6.39 14.68 27.32
C ALA A 100 5.54 13.88 26.32
N ILE A 101 5.92 12.62 26.10
CA ILE A 101 5.13 11.64 25.35
C ILE A 101 4.86 10.40 26.19
N PRO A 102 3.70 9.73 26.02
CA PRO A 102 3.49 8.44 26.63
C PRO A 102 4.34 7.38 25.93
N VAL A 103 5.05 6.58 26.72
CA VAL A 103 5.81 5.40 26.27
C VAL A 103 5.31 4.15 27.00
N MET A 104 5.38 3.02 26.32
CA MET A 104 5.09 1.70 26.89
C MET A 104 6.40 1.05 27.35
N VAL A 105 6.59 0.94 28.66
CA VAL A 105 7.77 0.34 29.28
C VAL A 105 7.54 -1.16 29.46
N ILE A 106 8.40 -1.98 28.86
CA ILE A 106 8.34 -3.44 28.97
C ILE A 106 9.43 -4.00 29.89
N ALA A 107 9.13 -5.07 30.61
CA ALA A 107 10.10 -5.82 31.39
C ALA A 107 10.87 -6.80 30.47
N ALA A 108 12.08 -6.42 30.03
CA ALA A 108 12.92 -7.25 29.17
C ALA A 108 14.40 -7.23 29.63
N PRO A 109 14.73 -7.94 30.74
CA PRO A 109 16.05 -7.85 31.36
C PRO A 109 17.18 -8.40 30.48
N LYS A 110 16.90 -9.44 29.68
CA LYS A 110 17.91 -10.09 28.81
C LYS A 110 17.92 -9.50 27.40
N ARG A 111 19.12 -9.41 26.81
CA ARG A 111 19.37 -8.85 25.48
C ARG A 111 18.64 -9.62 24.37
N GLU A 112 18.56 -10.93 24.53
CA GLU A 112 17.89 -11.86 23.61
C GLU A 112 16.37 -11.65 23.63
N THR A 113 15.79 -11.41 24.80
CA THR A 113 14.35 -11.11 24.97
C THR A 113 13.97 -9.79 24.30
N ARG A 114 14.86 -8.78 24.35
CA ARG A 114 14.66 -7.50 23.65
C ARG A 114 14.66 -7.66 22.14
N ALA A 115 15.63 -8.40 21.59
CA ALA A 115 15.71 -8.67 20.16
C ALA A 115 14.50 -9.47 19.65
N SER A 116 14.05 -10.47 20.42
CA SER A 116 12.84 -11.23 20.12
C SER A 116 11.57 -10.37 20.17
N ALA A 117 11.41 -9.53 21.20
CA ALA A 117 10.29 -8.60 21.30
C ALA A 117 10.27 -7.60 20.14
N PHE A 118 11.44 -7.06 19.75
CA PHE A 118 11.57 -6.21 18.56
C PHE A 118 11.10 -6.91 17.28
N VAL A 119 11.56 -8.15 17.05
CA VAL A 119 11.18 -8.93 15.88
C VAL A 119 9.68 -9.22 15.89
N ARG A 120 9.11 -9.66 17.01
CA ARG A 120 7.67 -9.96 17.13
C ARG A 120 6.80 -8.72 16.92
N HIS A 121 7.15 -7.58 17.52
CA HIS A 121 6.42 -6.32 17.33
C HIS A 121 6.38 -5.86 15.87
N ASN A 122 7.43 -6.12 15.10
CA ASN A 122 7.51 -5.75 13.69
C ASN A 122 6.95 -6.82 12.74
N ARG A 123 7.10 -8.11 13.08
CA ARG A 123 6.77 -9.25 12.20
C ARG A 123 5.32 -9.73 12.36
N ASP A 124 4.76 -9.67 13.57
CA ASP A 124 3.43 -10.24 13.87
C ASP A 124 2.29 -9.28 13.47
N ARG A 125 2.60 -8.17 12.78
CA ARG A 125 1.62 -7.18 12.34
C ARG A 125 1.06 -7.51 10.96
N ILE A 126 -0.26 -7.69 10.87
CA ILE A 126 -0.97 -7.67 9.59
C ILE A 126 -0.95 -6.22 9.09
N SER A 127 -0.25 -5.99 7.97
CA SER A 127 -0.18 -4.67 7.35
C SER A 127 -1.50 -4.35 6.67
N VAL A 128 -1.97 -3.11 6.85
CA VAL A 128 -3.12 -2.57 6.11
C VAL A 128 -2.74 -2.56 4.62
N THR A 129 -3.58 -3.19 3.78
CA THR A 129 -3.32 -3.22 2.33
C THR A 129 -3.48 -1.82 1.73
N SER A 130 -2.88 -1.57 0.56
CA SER A 130 -3.05 -0.29 -0.13
C SER A 130 -4.51 0.01 -0.46
N THR A 131 -5.33 -1.01 -0.74
CA THR A 131 -6.77 -0.87 -1.00
C THR A 131 -7.55 -0.51 0.26
N GLN A 132 -7.21 -1.09 1.41
CA GLN A 132 -7.80 -0.73 2.70
C GLN A 132 -7.40 0.68 3.13
N LEU A 133 -6.13 1.05 2.92
CA LEU A 133 -5.63 2.40 3.18
C LEU A 133 -6.34 3.43 2.31
N HIS A 134 -6.48 3.15 1.01
CA HIS A 134 -7.21 4.03 0.09
C HIS A 134 -8.67 4.20 0.52
N ALA A 135 -9.37 3.12 0.87
CA ALA A 135 -10.74 3.22 1.37
C ALA A 135 -10.84 4.06 2.65
N ALA A 136 -9.86 3.97 3.55
CA ALA A 136 -9.80 4.81 4.75
C ALA A 136 -9.55 6.29 4.40
N LEU A 137 -8.65 6.57 3.45
CA LEU A 137 -8.37 7.94 2.99
C LEU A 137 -9.59 8.58 2.31
N VAL A 138 -10.32 7.83 1.48
CA VAL A 138 -11.59 8.28 0.88
C VAL A 138 -12.61 8.62 1.96
N SER A 139 -12.80 7.74 2.95
CA SER A 139 -13.70 8.02 4.09
C SER A 139 -13.26 9.23 4.92
N ALA A 140 -11.95 9.50 4.98
CA ALA A 140 -11.39 10.66 5.67
C ALA A 140 -11.46 11.96 4.85
N GLY A 141 -11.94 11.91 3.61
CA GLY A 141 -12.06 13.08 2.74
C GLY A 141 -10.75 13.55 2.11
N ASP A 142 -9.74 12.68 2.01
CA ASP A 142 -8.47 12.99 1.35
C ASP A 142 -8.69 13.32 -0.14
N GLU A 143 -8.28 14.51 -0.59
CA GLU A 143 -8.59 15.04 -1.92
C GLU A 143 -7.98 14.20 -3.06
N ASP A 144 -6.76 13.69 -2.88
CA ASP A 144 -6.09 12.84 -3.86
C ASP A 144 -6.80 11.48 -3.96
N ALA A 145 -7.17 10.88 -2.82
CA ALA A 145 -7.92 9.64 -2.79
C ALA A 145 -9.31 9.80 -3.41
N LEU A 146 -10.03 10.89 -3.11
CA LEU A 146 -11.32 11.21 -3.73
C LEU A 146 -11.19 11.41 -5.25
N THR A 147 -10.12 12.05 -5.71
CA THR A 147 -9.84 12.21 -7.14
C THR A 147 -9.64 10.86 -7.82
N VAL A 148 -8.87 9.96 -7.21
CA VAL A 148 -8.65 8.60 -7.72
C VAL A 148 -9.97 7.82 -7.78
N ASP A 149 -10.79 7.89 -6.74
CA ASP A 149 -12.09 7.20 -6.67
C ASP A 149 -13.06 7.71 -7.75
N GLN A 150 -13.13 9.03 -7.95
CA GLN A 150 -13.94 9.66 -9.01
C GLN A 150 -13.47 9.27 -10.42
N VAL A 151 -12.15 9.22 -10.65
CA VAL A 151 -11.57 8.79 -11.93
C VAL A 151 -11.94 7.34 -12.21
N CYS A 152 -11.81 6.46 -11.22
CA CYS A 152 -12.18 5.05 -11.35
C CYS A 152 -13.67 4.88 -11.64
N ALA A 153 -14.53 5.51 -10.84
CA ALA A 153 -15.98 5.43 -10.99
C ALA A 153 -16.42 5.88 -12.40
N ARG A 154 -15.88 7.00 -12.89
CA ARG A 154 -16.20 7.51 -14.24
C ARG A 154 -15.68 6.62 -15.37
N ALA A 155 -14.59 5.89 -15.15
CA ALA A 155 -14.04 4.94 -16.12
C ALA A 155 -14.71 3.56 -16.07
N GLY A 156 -15.63 3.31 -15.12
CA GLY A 156 -16.22 1.99 -14.89
C GLY A 156 -15.30 1.02 -14.12
N VAL A 157 -14.31 1.55 -13.39
CA VAL A 157 -13.39 0.77 -12.56
C VAL A 157 -13.85 0.78 -11.10
N LYS A 158 -13.84 -0.41 -10.48
CA LYS A 158 -14.14 -0.58 -9.06
C LYS A 158 -12.91 -1.09 -8.31
N ILE A 159 -12.39 -0.28 -7.40
CA ILE A 159 -11.30 -0.68 -6.51
C ILE A 159 -11.89 -1.55 -5.40
N LEU A 160 -11.47 -2.81 -5.32
CA LEU A 160 -11.92 -3.72 -4.28
C LEU A 160 -11.14 -3.50 -2.98
N LYS A 161 -11.83 -3.54 -1.84
CA LYS A 161 -11.20 -3.46 -0.51
C LYS A 161 -10.40 -4.73 -0.20
N HIS A 162 -10.94 -5.88 -0.58
CA HIS A 162 -10.36 -7.21 -0.36
C HIS A 162 -10.30 -7.98 -1.68
N PRO A 163 -9.35 -8.92 -1.84
CA PRO A 163 -9.37 -9.84 -2.96
C PRO A 163 -10.69 -10.61 -3.04
N PRO A 164 -11.28 -10.77 -4.23
CA PRO A 164 -12.49 -11.57 -4.37
C PRO A 164 -12.17 -13.06 -4.14
N SER A 165 -13.20 -13.83 -3.76
CA SER A 165 -13.08 -15.28 -3.58
C SER A 165 -12.55 -15.95 -4.85
N MET A 166 -11.64 -16.93 -4.69
CA MET A 166 -11.01 -17.67 -5.79
C MET A 166 -10.34 -16.78 -6.85
N ALA A 167 -9.97 -15.54 -6.52
CA ALA A 167 -9.42 -14.55 -7.44
C ALA A 167 -10.29 -14.29 -8.69
N ARG A 168 -11.62 -14.47 -8.58
CA ARG A 168 -12.57 -14.19 -9.65
C ARG A 168 -12.99 -12.73 -9.64
N PHE A 169 -12.43 -11.95 -10.54
CA PHE A 169 -12.78 -10.55 -10.73
C PHE A 169 -13.92 -10.38 -11.74
N ALA A 170 -14.79 -9.41 -11.52
CA ALA A 170 -15.67 -8.90 -12.56
C ALA A 170 -14.93 -7.88 -13.45
N VAL A 171 -15.51 -7.60 -14.63
CA VAL A 171 -14.98 -6.57 -15.53
C VAL A 171 -14.92 -5.23 -14.79
N GLY A 172 -13.78 -4.54 -14.92
CA GLY A 172 -13.55 -3.26 -14.25
C GLY A 172 -13.10 -3.37 -12.79
N GLU A 173 -13.08 -4.57 -12.19
CA GLU A 173 -12.59 -4.71 -10.81
C GLU A 173 -11.06 -4.74 -10.75
N THR A 174 -10.50 -4.16 -9.68
CA THR A 174 -9.06 -4.07 -9.49
C THR A 174 -8.65 -4.01 -8.02
N LEU A 175 -7.41 -4.43 -7.75
CA LEU A 175 -6.68 -4.18 -6.51
C LEU A 175 -5.50 -3.21 -6.72
N ALA A 176 -5.29 -2.72 -7.94
CA ALA A 176 -4.08 -2.01 -8.35
C ALA A 176 -4.11 -0.51 -8.01
N VAL A 177 -4.67 -0.13 -6.85
CA VAL A 177 -4.89 1.28 -6.47
C VAL A 177 -3.61 2.11 -6.52
N SER A 178 -2.47 1.59 -6.06
CA SER A 178 -1.20 2.34 -6.09
C SER A 178 -0.72 2.65 -7.51
N VAL A 179 -1.05 1.80 -8.49
CA VAL A 179 -0.72 2.07 -9.90
C VAL A 179 -1.64 3.14 -10.46
N ILE A 180 -2.92 3.12 -10.07
CA ILE A 180 -3.91 4.12 -10.48
C ILE A 180 -3.58 5.49 -9.87
N SER A 181 -3.25 5.58 -8.59
CA SER A 181 -2.80 6.83 -7.97
C SER A 181 -1.58 7.39 -8.70
N GLY A 182 -0.60 6.54 -9.01
CA GLY A 182 0.55 6.96 -9.82
C GLY A 182 0.17 7.41 -11.23
N LEU A 183 -0.81 6.76 -11.87
CA LEU A 183 -1.32 7.13 -13.19
C LEU A 183 -1.99 8.51 -13.15
N VAL A 184 -2.88 8.76 -12.17
CA VAL A 184 -3.53 10.07 -11.96
C VAL A 184 -2.48 11.15 -11.76
N ASN A 185 -1.44 10.90 -10.97
CA ASN A 185 -0.37 11.89 -10.75
C ASN A 185 0.40 12.23 -12.03
N ARG A 186 0.60 11.25 -12.94
CA ARG A 186 1.34 11.46 -14.20
C ARG A 186 0.48 12.00 -15.34
N ARG A 187 -0.80 11.65 -15.38
CA ARG A 187 -1.71 11.89 -16.53
C ARG A 187 -2.88 12.81 -16.21
N HIS A 188 -2.96 13.26 -14.96
CA HIS A 188 -4.11 13.96 -14.40
C HIS A 188 -5.40 13.13 -14.54
N ALA A 189 -6.52 13.67 -14.05
CA ALA A 189 -7.79 12.95 -14.03
C ALA A 189 -8.24 12.49 -15.43
N ARG A 190 -8.09 13.34 -16.46
CA ARG A 190 -8.55 13.05 -17.83
C ARG A 190 -7.77 11.90 -18.47
N GLY A 191 -6.43 11.97 -18.48
CA GLY A 191 -5.62 10.93 -19.13
C GLY A 191 -5.66 9.61 -18.36
N ALA A 192 -5.73 9.66 -17.03
CA ALA A 192 -5.93 8.45 -16.24
C ALA A 192 -7.27 7.77 -16.53
N ARG A 193 -8.35 8.56 -16.66
CA ARG A 193 -9.68 8.04 -17.03
C ARG A 193 -9.66 7.37 -18.39
N GLU A 194 -9.04 7.98 -19.40
CA GLU A 194 -8.92 7.42 -20.76
C GLU A 194 -8.23 6.05 -20.77
N VAL A 195 -7.10 5.93 -20.06
CA VAL A 195 -6.38 4.65 -19.92
C VAL A 195 -7.25 3.57 -19.28
N LEU A 196 -7.98 3.92 -18.21
CA LEU A 196 -8.84 2.97 -17.50
C LEU A 196 -10.08 2.59 -18.32
N GLU A 197 -10.69 3.53 -19.03
CA GLU A 197 -11.82 3.28 -19.93
C GLU A 197 -11.44 2.27 -21.02
N VAL A 198 -10.24 2.37 -21.60
CA VAL A 198 -9.74 1.37 -22.57
C VAL A 198 -9.66 -0.02 -21.95
N CYS A 199 -9.18 -0.13 -20.71
CA CYS A 199 -9.10 -1.42 -20.02
C CYS A 199 -10.49 -2.02 -19.77
N VAL A 200 -11.46 -1.20 -19.35
CA VAL A 200 -12.84 -1.62 -19.09
C VAL A 200 -13.55 -2.01 -20.39
N LYS A 201 -13.44 -1.20 -21.45
CA LYS A 201 -13.99 -1.49 -22.79
C LYS A 201 -13.43 -2.79 -23.37
N ALA A 202 -12.16 -3.09 -23.10
CA ALA A 202 -11.56 -4.35 -23.50
C ALA A 202 -12.14 -5.57 -22.77
N GLY A 203 -12.93 -5.40 -21.70
CA GLY A 203 -13.46 -6.48 -20.88
C GLY A 203 -12.48 -6.98 -19.82
N ALA A 204 -11.53 -6.14 -19.37
CA ALA A 204 -10.51 -6.58 -18.43
C ALA A 204 -11.08 -6.95 -17.05
N ALA A 205 -10.78 -8.18 -16.61
CA ALA A 205 -11.18 -8.74 -15.33
C ALA A 205 -10.03 -9.61 -14.76
N PRO A 206 -9.11 -9.08 -13.94
CA PRO A 206 -9.10 -7.71 -13.41
C PRO A 206 -8.53 -6.66 -14.38
N VAL A 207 -8.79 -5.39 -14.09
CA VAL A 207 -7.98 -4.27 -14.58
C VAL A 207 -6.64 -4.28 -13.85
N SER A 208 -5.69 -5.07 -14.35
CA SER A 208 -4.43 -5.36 -13.67
C SER A 208 -3.40 -4.22 -13.76
N ALA A 209 -2.47 -4.17 -12.79
CA ALA A 209 -1.34 -3.25 -12.79
C ALA A 209 -0.51 -3.29 -14.09
N ALA A 210 -0.33 -4.48 -14.67
CA ALA A 210 0.43 -4.66 -15.90
C ALA A 210 -0.33 -4.11 -17.11
N LEU A 211 -1.65 -4.34 -17.18
CA LEU A 211 -2.49 -3.84 -18.26
C LEU A 211 -2.61 -2.31 -18.23
N ILE A 212 -2.83 -1.71 -17.05
CA ILE A 212 -2.89 -0.25 -16.89
C ILE A 212 -1.62 0.40 -17.45
N ARG A 213 -0.45 -0.13 -17.08
CA ARG A 213 0.85 0.39 -17.55
C ARG A 213 1.07 0.16 -19.05
N ALA A 214 0.62 -0.97 -19.59
CA ALA A 214 0.71 -1.27 -21.02
C ALA A 214 -0.12 -0.27 -21.83
N VAL A 215 -1.37 -0.05 -21.44
CA VAL A 215 -2.29 0.88 -22.09
C VAL A 215 -1.81 2.33 -21.95
N GLU A 216 -1.37 2.75 -20.75
CA GLU A 216 -0.74 4.07 -20.54
C GLU A 216 0.43 4.28 -21.51
N HIS A 217 1.28 3.26 -21.68
CA HIS A 217 2.44 3.35 -22.56
C HIS A 217 2.04 3.45 -24.03
N LEU A 218 1.05 2.67 -24.48
CA LEU A 218 0.56 2.72 -25.86
C LEU A 218 -0.09 4.07 -26.20
N LEU A 219 -0.83 4.66 -25.27
CA LEU A 219 -1.53 5.93 -25.52
C LEU A 219 -0.61 7.16 -25.43
N HIS A 220 0.42 7.12 -24.58
CA HIS A 220 1.15 8.34 -24.22
C HIS A 220 2.67 8.30 -24.46
N SER A 221 3.25 7.19 -24.94
CA SER A 221 4.65 7.19 -25.33
C SER A 221 4.85 7.86 -26.70
N ALA A 222 6.00 8.49 -26.90
CA ALA A 222 6.36 9.05 -28.21
C ALA A 222 6.51 7.95 -29.28
N GLU A 223 6.87 6.73 -28.89
CA GLU A 223 7.08 5.57 -29.78
C GLU A 223 5.80 5.15 -30.51
N TYR A 224 4.64 5.28 -29.87
CA TYR A 224 3.35 4.81 -30.41
C TYR A 224 2.40 5.93 -30.83
N LYS A 225 2.84 7.20 -30.70
CA LYS A 225 2.01 8.36 -31.00
C LYS A 225 1.57 8.35 -32.46
N GLY A 226 0.27 8.23 -32.71
CA GLY A 226 -0.31 8.20 -34.05
C GLY A 226 -0.31 6.82 -34.73
N GLU A 227 0.28 5.80 -34.10
CA GLU A 227 0.35 4.45 -34.66
C GLU A 227 -0.79 3.51 -34.22
N ILE A 228 -1.40 3.82 -33.07
CA ILE A 228 -2.54 3.09 -32.51
C ILE A 228 -3.37 4.03 -31.62
N ASP A 229 -4.69 3.91 -31.66
CA ASP A 229 -5.62 4.70 -30.84
C ASP A 229 -6.28 3.85 -29.74
N ALA A 230 -7.00 4.53 -28.84
CA ALA A 230 -7.69 3.93 -27.70
C ALA A 230 -8.68 2.81 -28.09
N GLU A 231 -9.45 3.02 -29.17
CA GLU A 231 -10.45 2.06 -29.63
C GLU A 231 -9.77 0.80 -30.17
N ARG A 232 -8.70 0.97 -30.95
CA ARG A 232 -7.94 -0.14 -31.50
C ARG A 232 -7.24 -0.95 -30.41
N ILE A 233 -6.71 -0.29 -29.38
CA ILE A 233 -6.13 -0.98 -28.21
C ILE A 233 -7.19 -1.86 -27.56
N ALA A 234 -8.39 -1.31 -27.29
CA ALA A 234 -9.47 -2.06 -26.64
C ALA A 234 -9.90 -3.29 -27.47
N VAL A 235 -10.07 -3.12 -28.78
CA VAL A 235 -10.44 -4.20 -29.72
C VAL A 235 -9.38 -5.31 -29.77
N VAL A 236 -8.10 -4.97 -29.79
CA VAL A 236 -7.03 -5.99 -29.80
C VAL A 236 -7.01 -6.78 -28.49
N ILE A 237 -7.16 -6.10 -27.35
CA ILE A 237 -7.19 -6.77 -26.05
C ILE A 237 -8.41 -7.70 -25.94
N SER A 238 -9.60 -7.23 -26.32
CA SER A 238 -10.83 -8.04 -26.22
C SER A 238 -10.78 -9.26 -27.14
N ALA A 239 -10.28 -9.11 -28.37
CA ALA A 239 -10.17 -10.20 -29.33
C ALA A 239 -9.18 -11.30 -28.90
N GLN A 240 -8.23 -10.99 -28.02
CA GLN A 240 -7.14 -11.88 -27.62
C GLN A 240 -7.12 -12.17 -26.11
N MET A 241 -8.20 -11.87 -25.39
CA MET A 241 -8.22 -11.88 -23.92
C MET A 241 -7.70 -13.20 -23.30
N SER A 242 -7.99 -14.34 -23.95
CA SER A 242 -7.59 -15.67 -23.47
C SER A 242 -6.11 -16.01 -23.67
N THR A 243 -5.43 -15.42 -24.66
CA THR A 243 -4.03 -15.73 -24.99
C THR A 243 -3.06 -14.58 -24.76
N LEU A 244 -3.55 -13.33 -24.69
CA LEU A 244 -2.73 -12.13 -24.64
C LEU A 244 -1.72 -12.16 -23.48
N PHE A 245 -2.17 -12.55 -22.29
CA PHE A 245 -1.30 -12.59 -21.11
C PHE A 245 -0.24 -13.68 -21.18
N SER A 246 -0.58 -14.88 -21.67
CA SER A 246 0.40 -15.96 -21.80
C SER A 246 1.41 -15.66 -22.91
N GLU A 247 0.97 -15.08 -24.02
CA GLU A 247 1.85 -14.59 -25.10
C GLU A 247 2.80 -13.50 -24.59
N ALA A 248 2.30 -12.52 -23.85
CA ALA A 248 3.12 -11.45 -23.27
C ALA A 248 4.09 -11.97 -22.20
N GLN A 249 3.71 -12.96 -21.39
CA GLN A 249 4.63 -13.61 -20.45
C GLN A 249 5.79 -14.28 -21.17
N ARG A 250 5.50 -15.07 -22.21
CA ARG A 250 6.54 -15.72 -23.03
C ARG A 250 7.45 -14.68 -23.68
N PHE A 251 6.87 -13.67 -24.33
CA PHE A 251 7.61 -12.60 -24.98
C PHE A 251 8.50 -11.82 -23.99
N GLY A 252 7.96 -11.53 -22.79
CA GLY A 252 8.67 -10.84 -21.72
C GLY A 252 9.88 -11.62 -21.22
N HIS A 253 9.74 -12.95 -21.06
CA HIS A 253 10.84 -13.83 -20.67
C HIS A 253 11.94 -13.87 -21.75
N GLU A 254 11.57 -14.12 -23.01
CA GLU A 254 12.51 -14.18 -24.14
C GLU A 254 13.29 -12.88 -24.34
N ARG A 255 12.61 -11.73 -24.15
CA ARG A 255 13.19 -10.40 -24.35
C ARG A 255 13.70 -9.74 -23.07
N LYS A 256 13.67 -10.45 -21.93
CA LYS A 256 14.09 -9.97 -20.60
C LYS A 256 13.47 -8.60 -20.24
N MET A 257 12.16 -8.45 -20.45
CA MET A 257 11.43 -7.20 -20.21
C MET A 257 10.26 -7.42 -19.25
N PRO A 258 9.85 -6.39 -18.49
CA PRO A 258 8.73 -6.51 -17.58
C PRO A 258 7.42 -6.77 -18.34
N LEU A 259 6.50 -7.52 -17.71
CA LEU A 259 5.24 -7.97 -18.32
C LEU A 259 4.42 -6.84 -18.95
N TRP A 260 4.34 -5.66 -18.32
CA TRP A 260 3.58 -4.55 -18.87
C TRP A 260 4.12 -4.06 -20.21
N ARG A 261 5.44 -4.11 -20.41
CA ARG A 261 6.08 -3.70 -21.67
C ARG A 261 5.88 -4.77 -22.74
N ALA A 262 5.97 -6.05 -22.34
CA ALA A 262 5.65 -7.15 -23.23
C ALA A 262 4.17 -7.12 -23.69
N LEU A 263 3.23 -6.83 -22.78
CA LEU A 263 1.82 -6.62 -23.11
C LEU A 263 1.66 -5.50 -24.16
N ALA A 264 2.30 -4.35 -23.93
CA ALA A 264 2.27 -3.25 -24.89
C ALA A 264 2.79 -3.69 -26.28
N SER A 265 3.92 -4.40 -26.33
CA SER A 265 4.48 -4.91 -27.58
C SER A 265 3.56 -5.92 -28.28
N VAL A 266 2.97 -6.88 -27.56
CA VAL A 266 2.08 -7.88 -28.15
C VAL A 266 0.79 -7.24 -28.67
N ILE A 267 0.19 -6.31 -27.93
CA ILE A 267 -0.98 -5.53 -28.40
C ILE A 267 -0.62 -4.78 -29.68
N TYR A 268 0.51 -4.07 -29.68
CA TYR A 268 0.95 -3.28 -30.83
C TYR A 268 1.25 -4.12 -32.08
N LEU A 269 1.88 -5.28 -31.92
CA LEU A 269 2.18 -6.20 -33.02
C LEU A 269 0.90 -6.79 -33.65
N ASN A 270 -0.14 -6.99 -32.84
CA ASN A 270 -1.42 -7.51 -33.29
C ASN A 270 -2.38 -6.43 -33.83
N ARG A 271 -2.01 -5.14 -33.78
CA ARG A 271 -2.86 -4.00 -34.16
C ARG A 271 -3.41 -4.04 -35.60
N LYS A 272 -2.81 -4.80 -36.52
CA LYS A 272 -3.29 -4.91 -37.91
C LYS A 272 -4.06 -6.20 -38.20
N ARG A 273 -4.02 -7.19 -37.30
CA ARG A 273 -4.55 -8.54 -37.55
C ARG A 273 -6.07 -8.65 -37.37
N VAL A 274 -6.67 -7.77 -36.57
CA VAL A 274 -8.12 -7.74 -36.38
C VAL A 274 -8.77 -7.02 -37.57
N ARG A 275 -9.10 -7.76 -38.64
CA ARG A 275 -10.02 -7.31 -39.70
C ARG A 275 -11.44 -7.68 -39.30
N HIS A 276 -12.36 -6.72 -39.40
CA HIS A 276 -13.80 -6.96 -39.28
C HIS A 276 -14.22 -8.02 -40.29
N GLY A 277 -14.80 -9.11 -39.79
CA GLY A 277 -15.85 -9.83 -40.51
C GLY A 277 -17.16 -9.12 -40.27
#